data_AF-A0A348SEG2-F1
#
_entry.id   AF-A0A348SEG2-F1
#
_cell.length_a   1.000
_cell.length_b   1.000
_cell.length_c   1.000
_cell.angle_alpha   90.00
_cell.angle_beta   90.00
_cell.angle_gamma   90.00
#
_symmetry.space_group_name_H-M   'P 1'
#
loop_
_entity.id
_entity.type
_entity.pdbx_description
1 polymer ?
#
loop_
_entity_poly.entity_id
_entity_poly.type
_entity_poly.pdbx_seq_one_letter_code
_entity_poly.pdbx_strand_id
1 'polypeptide(L)'
;PYEIGMDRLVDLDKPAFIGKRALMDEVAAGGPANRLVGLELDLNVFEDAYLDLGYPIEHPLRAWRHVTPLTRKGETIGRATSG
;
A
#
# COMPACT_ATOMS: atom_id res chain seq x y z
N PRO A 1 -11.60 -5.69 -0.51
CA PRO A 1 -11.10 -6.04 -1.88
C PRO A 1 -10.73 -4.79 -2.68
N TYR A 2 -11.56 -3.74 -2.59
CA TYR A 2 -11.37 -2.49 -3.32
C TYR A 2 -10.11 -1.70 -2.92
N GLU A 3 -9.63 -1.85 -1.67
CA GLU A 3 -8.38 -1.20 -1.22
C GLU A 3 -7.17 -1.69 -2.04
N ILE A 4 -7.20 -2.95 -2.50
CA ILE A 4 -6.07 -3.62 -3.16
C ILE A 4 -6.29 -3.90 -4.65
N GLY A 5 -7.22 -3.19 -5.29
CA GLY A 5 -7.44 -3.29 -6.74
C GLY A 5 -8.13 -4.58 -7.20
N MET A 6 -8.77 -5.33 -6.29
CA MET A 6 -9.52 -6.56 -6.62
C MET A 6 -10.97 -6.28 -7.04
N ASP A 7 -11.28 -5.05 -7.40
CA ASP A 7 -12.62 -4.56 -7.75
C ASP A 7 -13.27 -5.45 -8.82
N ARG A 8 -12.49 -5.82 -9.84
CA ARG A 8 -12.94 -6.67 -10.97
C ARG A 8 -13.29 -8.10 -10.59
N LEU A 9 -12.91 -8.55 -9.40
CA LEU A 9 -13.17 -9.91 -8.90
C LEU A 9 -14.41 -9.95 -8.00
N VAL A 10 -15.04 -8.80 -7.74
CA VAL A 10 -16.25 -8.71 -6.93
C VAL A 10 -17.45 -8.54 -7.86
N ASP A 11 -18.29 -9.56 -7.91
CA ASP A 11 -19.59 -9.51 -8.54
C ASP A 11 -20.67 -9.24 -7.47
N LEU A 12 -21.13 -8.00 -7.38
CA LEU A 12 -22.21 -7.61 -6.45
C LEU A 12 -23.60 -8.05 -6.92
N ASP A 13 -23.76 -8.41 -8.19
CA ASP A 13 -25.04 -8.89 -8.74
C ASP A 13 -25.29 -10.36 -8.38
N LYS A 14 -24.22 -11.12 -8.10
CA LYS A 14 -24.31 -12.49 -7.59
C LYS A 14 -25.30 -12.61 -6.42
N PRO A 15 -26.24 -13.57 -6.40
CA PRO A 15 -27.33 -13.61 -5.42
C PRO A 15 -26.87 -13.57 -3.95
N ALA A 16 -25.85 -14.35 -3.59
CA ALA A 16 -25.31 -14.39 -2.24
C ALA A 16 -23.83 -14.78 -2.22
N PHE A 17 -23.08 -14.18 -1.28
CA PHE A 17 -21.75 -14.60 -0.84
C PHE A 17 -21.43 -13.95 0.51
N ILE A 18 -20.51 -14.55 1.27
CA ILE A 18 -20.10 -14.05 2.59
C ILE A 18 -19.45 -12.67 2.43
N GLY A 19 -19.94 -11.68 3.18
CA GLY A 19 -19.44 -10.29 3.10
C GLY A 19 -20.13 -9.40 2.08
N LYS A 20 -21.12 -9.90 1.30
CA LYS A 20 -21.82 -9.10 0.28
C LYS A 20 -22.38 -7.77 0.82
N ARG A 21 -23.16 -7.83 1.91
CA ARG A 21 -23.75 -6.62 2.51
C ARG A 21 -22.69 -5.61 2.94
N ALA A 22 -21.61 -6.07 3.58
CA ALA A 22 -20.51 -5.21 3.99
C ALA A 22 -19.83 -4.52 2.80
N LEU A 23 -19.66 -5.20 1.66
CA LEU A 23 -19.12 -4.59 0.44
C LEU A 23 -20.09 -3.60 -0.20
N MET A 24 -21.40 -3.85 -0.14
CA MET A 24 -22.40 -2.89 -0.62
C MET A 24 -22.38 -1.62 0.22
N ASP A 25 -22.28 -1.76 1.54
CA ASP A 25 -22.21 -0.63 2.47
C ASP A 25 -20.91 0.20 2.24
N GLU A 26 -19.78 -0.47 2.03
CA GLU A 26 -18.50 0.19 1.69
C GLU A 26 -18.59 0.97 0.37
N VAL A 27 -19.19 0.39 -0.67
CA VAL A 27 -19.40 1.08 -1.96
C VAL A 27 -20.35 2.28 -1.79
N ALA A 28 -21.45 2.11 -1.06
CA ALA A 28 -22.40 3.18 -0.79
C ALA A 28 -21.77 4.35 0.00
N ALA A 29 -20.78 4.06 0.85
CA ALA A 29 -20.00 5.05 1.59
C ALA A 29 -18.93 5.77 0.75
N GLY A 30 -18.78 5.44 -0.55
CA GLY A 30 -17.77 6.02 -1.44
C GLY A 30 -16.51 5.17 -1.64
N GLY A 31 -16.48 3.95 -1.10
CA GLY A 31 -15.37 3.02 -1.23
C GLY A 31 -14.31 3.14 -0.12
N PRO A 32 -13.20 2.41 -0.24
CA PRO A 32 -12.16 2.38 0.79
C PRO A 32 -11.40 3.71 0.85
N ALA A 33 -11.02 4.11 2.07
CA ALA A 33 -10.23 5.32 2.30
C ALA A 33 -8.81 5.24 1.71
N ASN A 34 -8.26 4.02 1.59
CA ASN A 34 -6.94 3.75 1.02
C ASN A 34 -7.06 3.04 -0.32
N ARG A 35 -6.04 3.21 -1.17
CA ARG A 35 -5.88 2.50 -2.44
C ARG A 35 -4.46 1.98 -2.58
N LEU A 36 -4.32 0.82 -3.20
CA LEU A 36 -3.03 0.25 -3.57
C LEU A 36 -2.40 1.10 -4.67
N VAL A 37 -1.17 1.54 -4.41
CA VAL A 37 -0.36 2.33 -5.33
C VAL A 37 1.05 1.75 -5.37
N GLY A 38 1.77 2.00 -6.46
CA GLY A 38 3.21 1.83 -6.50
C GLY A 38 3.90 3.06 -5.90
N LEU A 39 4.94 2.83 -5.11
CA LEU A 39 5.85 3.88 -4.65
C LEU A 39 7.20 3.63 -5.31
N GLU A 40 7.74 4.67 -5.94
CA GLU A 40 9.07 4.62 -6.51
C GLU A 40 10.05 5.32 -5.55
N LEU A 41 11.17 4.67 -5.27
CA LEU A 41 12.25 5.22 -4.48
C LEU A 41 13.29 5.81 -5.44
N ASP A 42 13.60 7.09 -5.26
CA ASP A 42 14.75 7.69 -5.93
C ASP A 42 16.04 7.19 -5.27
N LEU A 43 16.79 6.37 -6.01
CA LEU A 43 18.01 5.76 -5.51
C LEU A 43 19.13 6.79 -5.27
N ASN A 44 19.17 7.90 -6.02
CA ASN A 44 20.20 8.91 -5.80
C ASN A 44 20.00 9.59 -4.44
N VAL A 45 18.75 9.96 -4.12
CA VAL A 45 18.41 10.55 -2.82
C VAL A 45 18.69 9.57 -1.68
N PHE A 46 18.45 8.29 -1.89
CA PHE A 46 18.75 7.24 -0.91
C PHE A 46 20.26 7.09 -0.67
N GLU A 47 21.06 7.05 -1.74
CA GLU A 47 22.51 6.94 -1.68
C GLU A 47 23.15 8.16 -1.01
N ASP A 48 22.73 9.38 -1.38
CA ASP A 48 23.20 10.62 -0.78
C ASP A 48 22.95 10.62 0.74
N ALA A 49 21.79 10.16 1.19
CA ALA A 49 21.47 10.06 2.62
C ALA A 49 22.39 9.08 3.38
N TYR A 50 22.80 7.97 2.75
CA TYR A 50 23.77 7.04 3.36
C TYR A 50 25.17 7.65 3.44
N LEU A 51 25.59 8.34 2.37
CA LEU A 51 26.89 9.00 2.29
C LEU A 51 27.00 10.13 3.32
N ASP A 52 25.96 10.94 3.48
CA ASP A 52 25.89 12.02 4.47
C ASP A 52 26.02 11.51 5.91
N LEU A 53 25.55 10.28 6.17
CA LEU A 53 25.69 9.61 7.46
C LEU A 53 27.01 8.83 7.61
N GLY A 54 27.83 8.73 6.56
CA GLY A 54 29.07 7.97 6.54
C GLY A 54 28.88 6.45 6.58
N TYR A 55 27.71 5.97 6.17
CA TYR A 55 27.39 4.53 6.12
C TYR A 55 27.68 3.92 4.74
N PRO A 56 28.02 2.62 4.65
CA PRO A 56 28.07 1.93 3.38
C PRO A 56 26.67 1.86 2.76
N ILE A 57 26.55 2.15 1.46
CA ILE A 57 25.28 2.11 0.74
C ILE A 57 24.76 0.66 0.73
N GLU A 58 23.58 0.44 1.34
CA GLU A 58 22.86 -0.82 1.27
C GLU A 58 21.59 -0.65 0.44
N HIS A 59 21.65 -0.98 -0.86
CA HIS A 59 20.47 -0.84 -1.71
C HIS A 59 19.34 -1.76 -1.26
N PRO A 60 18.08 -1.28 -1.26
CA PRO A 60 16.91 -2.06 -0.86
C PRO A 60 16.44 -3.00 -1.98
N LEU A 61 17.36 -3.69 -2.66
CA LEU A 61 17.06 -4.57 -3.81
C LEU A 61 16.55 -5.96 -3.39
N ARG A 62 16.44 -6.22 -2.09
CA ARG A 62 15.92 -7.48 -1.57
C ARG A 62 14.41 -7.40 -1.44
N ALA A 63 13.75 -8.33 -2.09
CA ALA A 63 12.31 -8.46 -1.97
C ALA A 63 11.89 -8.63 -0.50
N TRP A 64 10.86 -7.90 -0.07
CA TRP A 64 10.30 -8.02 1.27
C TRP A 64 8.79 -8.20 1.26
N ARG A 65 8.25 -8.69 2.38
CA ARG A 65 6.80 -8.94 2.59
C ARG A 65 6.29 -8.48 3.95
N HIS A 66 7.16 -7.91 4.79
CA HIS A 66 6.72 -7.34 6.06
C HIS A 66 6.01 -6.02 5.80
N VAL A 67 4.99 -5.72 6.61
CA VAL A 67 4.24 -4.47 6.51
C VAL A 67 5.04 -3.35 7.15
N THR A 68 5.37 -2.32 6.38
CA THR A 68 6.12 -1.15 6.83
C THR A 68 5.20 0.08 6.80
N PRO A 69 5.04 0.82 7.93
CA PRO A 69 4.24 2.04 7.94
C PRO A 69 4.81 3.09 6.98
N LEU A 70 3.95 3.67 6.14
CA LEU A 70 4.30 4.86 5.36
C LEU A 70 3.99 6.08 6.19
N THR A 71 5.00 6.88 6.52
CA THR A 71 4.85 8.06 7.37
C THR A 71 5.21 9.35 6.66
N ARG A 72 4.57 10.45 7.07
CA ARG A 72 4.89 11.81 6.65
C ARG A 72 4.90 12.70 7.89
N LYS A 73 6.04 13.33 8.18
CA LYS A 73 6.22 14.19 9.36
C LYS A 73 5.80 13.51 10.69
N GLY A 74 6.06 12.20 10.80
CA GLY A 74 5.72 11.42 12.00
C GLY A 74 4.30 10.83 12.02
N GLU A 75 3.43 11.21 11.09
CA GLU A 75 2.07 10.66 10.97
C GLU A 75 2.04 9.50 9.98
N THR A 76 1.37 8.41 10.33
CA THR A 76 1.16 7.27 9.43
C THR A 76 0.05 7.59 8.42
N ILE A 77 0.41 7.61 7.14
CA ILE A 77 -0.50 7.91 6.02
C ILE A 77 -0.82 6.67 5.17
N GLY A 78 -0.23 5.52 5.49
CA GLY A 78 -0.44 4.29 4.75
C GLY A 78 0.51 3.18 5.21
N ARG A 79 0.67 2.17 4.36
CA ARG A 79 1.57 1.04 4.59
C ARG A 79 2.13 0.51 3.27
N ALA A 80 3.43 0.27 3.23
CA ALA A 80 4.05 -0.56 2.21
C ALA A 80 3.92 -2.03 2.64
N THR A 81 3.48 -2.89 1.72
CA THR A 81 3.20 -4.31 2.01
C THR A 81 4.22 -5.24 1.36
N SER A 82 4.87 -4.79 0.29
CA SER A 82 5.95 -5.46 -0.42
C SER A 82 6.82 -4.45 -1.15
N GLY A 83 8.02 -4.88 -1.50
CA GLY A 83 9.01 -4.17 -2.32
C GLY A 83 10.06 -5.16 -2.78
#